data_AF-A0A1E3TG71-F1
#
_entry.id   AF-A0A1E3TG71-F1
#
_cell.length_a   1.000
_cell.length_b   1.000
_cell.length_c   1.000
_cell.angle_alpha   90.00
_cell.angle_beta   90.00
_cell.angle_gamma   90.00
#
_symmetry.space_group_name_H-M   'P 1'
#
loop_
_entity.id
_entity.type
_entity.pdbx_description
1 polymer ?
#
loop_
_entity_poly.entity_id
_entity_poly.type
_entity_poly.pdbx_seq_one_letter_code
_entity_poly.pdbx_strand_id
1 'polypeptide(L)'
;MNTTVLVFGAGRLPRALRGLPVAQVDSAVETARRLIVVGSDADLAGVLTRLLRADRLDVEVAYVSRRRSPATRAYRLATRWRAARRARRGTAQRVPLIRDETGTVVVGSAEWRPADGRVLHGEAVVDDTVLFDGDVAAVRVEPTAALPGLRARVGRGRWVTGRAAQLGTTGATVIRDGVPAARPVRRSTFYRHTEGWLLVQ
;
A
#
# COMPACT_ATOMS: atom_id res chain seq x y z
N MET A 1 -6.13 -7.01 -24.83
CA MET A 1 -5.37 -6.41 -23.70
C MET A 1 -4.76 -7.55 -22.89
N ASN A 2 -3.43 -7.64 -22.79
CA ASN A 2 -2.74 -8.74 -22.08
C ASN A 2 -3.01 -8.65 -20.57
N THR A 3 -3.98 -9.44 -20.08
CA THR A 3 -4.43 -9.45 -18.69
C THR A 3 -3.97 -10.72 -18.00
N THR A 4 -3.21 -10.59 -16.92
CA THR A 4 -2.63 -11.71 -16.18
C THR A 4 -3.08 -11.69 -14.73
N VAL A 5 -3.34 -12.86 -14.16
CA VAL A 5 -3.73 -13.01 -12.76
C VAL A 5 -2.53 -13.48 -11.94
N LEU A 6 -2.29 -12.80 -10.82
CA LEU A 6 -1.34 -13.18 -9.81
C LEU A 6 -2.10 -13.70 -8.59
N VAL A 7 -1.92 -14.97 -8.25
CA VAL A 7 -2.60 -15.61 -7.12
C VAL A 7 -1.59 -15.87 -6.02
N PHE A 8 -1.83 -15.30 -4.84
CA PHE A 8 -0.94 -15.41 -3.69
C PHE A 8 -1.54 -16.28 -2.58
N GLY A 9 -0.65 -16.94 -1.83
CA GLY A 9 -0.98 -17.85 -0.74
C GLY A 9 -1.86 -19.04 -1.17
N ALA A 10 -2.61 -19.62 -0.22
CA ALA A 10 -3.57 -20.70 -0.51
C ALA A 10 -4.88 -20.21 -1.17
N GLY A 11 -4.84 -19.05 -1.84
CA GLY A 11 -5.98 -18.48 -2.55
C GLY A 11 -6.43 -19.37 -3.72
N ARG A 12 -7.73 -19.58 -3.86
CA ARG A 12 -8.29 -20.19 -5.09
C ARG A 12 -8.67 -19.11 -6.07
N LEU A 13 -8.39 -19.33 -7.36
CA LEU A 13 -8.80 -18.45 -8.44
C LEU A 13 -10.33 -18.25 -8.43
N PRO A 14 -10.83 -17.01 -8.25
CA PRO A 14 -12.26 -16.72 -8.32
C PRO A 14 -12.85 -17.13 -9.67
N ARG A 15 -14.08 -17.67 -9.66
CA ARG A 15 -14.76 -18.14 -10.88
C ARG A 15 -14.81 -17.09 -12.00
N ALA A 16 -14.98 -15.82 -11.64
CA ALA A 16 -15.04 -14.71 -12.59
C ALA A 16 -13.72 -14.44 -13.35
N LEU A 17 -12.59 -14.96 -12.84
CA LEU A 17 -11.25 -14.82 -13.42
C LEU A 17 -10.77 -16.09 -14.14
N ARG A 18 -11.59 -17.14 -14.22
CA ARG A 18 -11.24 -18.36 -14.97
C ARG A 18 -11.03 -18.03 -16.46
N GLY A 19 -10.09 -18.73 -17.09
CA GLY A 19 -9.71 -18.53 -18.48
C GLY A 19 -8.72 -17.38 -18.72
N LEU A 20 -8.32 -16.66 -17.67
CA LEU A 20 -7.20 -15.71 -17.74
C LEU A 20 -5.88 -16.45 -17.42
N PRO A 21 -4.76 -16.05 -18.07
CA PRO A 21 -3.45 -16.61 -17.75
C PRO A 21 -3.07 -16.29 -16.30
N VAL A 22 -2.50 -17.29 -15.63
CA VAL A 22 -1.92 -17.16 -14.28
C VAL A 22 -0.42 -17.26 -14.42
N ALA A 23 0.32 -16.31 -13.86
CA ALA A 23 1.77 -16.26 -13.97
C ALA A 23 2.42 -15.92 -12.63
N GLN A 24 3.74 -16.08 -12.59
CA GLN A 24 4.55 -15.55 -11.51
C GLN A 24 4.72 -14.03 -11.66
N VAL A 25 5.05 -13.36 -10.56
CA VAL A 25 5.07 -11.89 -10.51
C VAL A 25 6.07 -11.31 -11.49
N ASP A 26 7.30 -11.84 -11.52
CA ASP A 26 8.39 -11.26 -12.29
C ASP A 26 8.11 -11.30 -13.80
N SER A 27 7.65 -12.44 -14.34
CA SER A 27 7.27 -12.56 -15.75
C SER A 27 6.04 -11.73 -16.13
N ALA A 28 5.11 -11.54 -15.20
CA ALA A 28 3.91 -10.74 -15.44
C ALA A 28 4.20 -9.24 -15.44
N VAL A 29 5.11 -8.77 -14.59
CA VAL A 29 5.55 -7.35 -14.52
C VAL A 29 6.15 -6.90 -15.85
N GLU A 30 6.89 -7.77 -16.54
CA GLU A 30 7.53 -7.45 -17.81
C GLU A 30 6.51 -7.33 -18.96
N THR A 31 5.54 -8.23 -19.03
CA THR A 31 4.75 -8.45 -20.26
C THR A 31 3.29 -8.01 -20.18
N ALA A 32 2.71 -7.91 -18.97
CA ALA A 32 1.30 -7.62 -18.81
C ALA A 32 0.99 -6.14 -19.06
N ARG A 33 -0.20 -5.89 -19.61
CA ARG A 33 -0.82 -4.55 -19.65
C ARG A 33 -1.81 -4.35 -18.51
N ARG A 34 -2.34 -5.45 -17.96
CA ARG A 34 -3.19 -5.48 -16.78
C ARG A 34 -2.83 -6.65 -15.86
N LEU A 35 -2.66 -6.38 -14.58
CA LEU A 35 -2.44 -7.37 -13.53
C LEU A 35 -3.64 -7.43 -12.58
N ILE A 36 -4.10 -8.63 -12.28
CA ILE A 36 -5.12 -8.87 -11.26
C ILE A 36 -4.47 -9.57 -10.07
N VAL A 37 -4.29 -8.84 -8.97
CA VAL A 37 -3.70 -9.36 -7.74
C VAL A 37 -4.78 -9.96 -6.86
N VAL A 38 -4.75 -11.28 -6.68
CA VAL A 38 -5.61 -12.03 -5.77
C VAL A 38 -4.80 -12.38 -4.52
N GLY A 39 -4.93 -11.59 -3.46
CA GLY A 39 -4.08 -11.73 -2.27
C GLY A 39 -4.40 -10.77 -1.13
N SER A 40 -3.45 -10.64 -0.22
CA SER A 40 -3.41 -9.70 0.91
C SER A 40 -2.97 -8.29 0.48
N ASP A 41 -2.98 -7.33 1.42
CA ASP A 41 -2.46 -5.98 1.17
C ASP A 41 -0.95 -6.02 0.90
N ALA A 42 -0.20 -6.88 1.61
CA ALA A 42 1.22 -7.08 1.41
C ALA A 42 1.55 -7.64 0.01
N ASP A 43 0.70 -8.51 -0.54
CA ASP A 43 0.89 -9.03 -1.90
C ASP A 43 0.72 -7.93 -2.95
N LEU A 44 -0.31 -7.09 -2.80
CA LEU A 44 -0.51 -5.93 -3.67
C LEU A 44 0.65 -4.93 -3.56
N ALA A 45 1.09 -4.63 -2.33
CA ALA A 45 2.25 -3.79 -2.08
C ALA A 45 3.52 -4.34 -2.75
N GLY A 46 3.74 -5.66 -2.66
CA GLY A 46 4.88 -6.34 -3.28
C GLY A 46 4.86 -6.30 -4.81
N VAL A 47 3.68 -6.39 -5.43
CA VAL A 47 3.51 -6.24 -6.89
C VAL A 47 3.77 -4.80 -7.31
N LEU A 48 3.17 -3.81 -6.63
CA LEU A 48 3.39 -2.40 -6.95
C LEU A 48 4.84 -1.96 -6.70
N THR A 49 5.50 -2.53 -5.69
CA THR A 49 6.92 -2.29 -5.44
C THR A 49 7.78 -2.78 -6.62
N ARG A 50 7.45 -3.93 -7.21
CA ARG A 50 8.15 -4.43 -8.41
C ARG A 50 7.86 -3.58 -9.64
N LEU A 51 6.60 -3.21 -9.87
CA LEU A 51 6.23 -2.32 -10.99
C LEU A 51 6.93 -0.97 -10.86
N LEU A 52 6.99 -0.39 -9.66
CA LEU A 52 7.72 0.85 -9.39
C LEU A 52 9.21 0.71 -9.74
N ARG A 53 9.86 -0.39 -9.31
CA ARG A 53 11.29 -0.62 -9.59
C ARG A 53 11.58 -0.89 -11.06
N ALA A 54 10.60 -1.41 -11.80
CA ALA A 54 10.69 -1.66 -13.23
C ALA A 54 10.28 -0.46 -14.10
N ASP A 55 9.88 0.67 -13.50
CA ASP A 55 9.32 1.83 -14.21
C ASP A 55 8.07 1.48 -15.04
N ARG A 56 7.18 0.67 -14.44
CA ARG A 56 5.97 0.10 -15.08
C ARG A 56 4.68 0.46 -14.35
N LEU A 57 4.59 1.68 -13.84
CA LEU A 57 3.33 2.21 -13.26
C LEU A 57 2.26 2.53 -14.32
N ASP A 58 2.59 2.35 -15.61
CA ASP A 58 1.66 2.31 -16.75
C ASP A 58 0.80 1.03 -16.80
N VAL A 59 1.15 0.00 -16.03
CA VAL A 59 0.38 -1.24 -15.95
C VAL A 59 -0.87 -1.05 -15.10
N GLU A 60 -2.02 -1.45 -15.64
CA GLU A 60 -3.28 -1.42 -14.89
C GLU A 60 -3.29 -2.51 -13.83
N VAL A 61 -3.60 -2.19 -12.58
CA VAL A 61 -3.60 -3.14 -11.48
C VAL A 61 -4.98 -3.19 -10.83
N ALA A 62 -5.57 -4.38 -10.80
CA ALA A 62 -6.77 -4.67 -10.06
C ALA A 62 -6.45 -5.45 -8.79
N TYR A 63 -7.16 -5.15 -7.70
CA TYR A 63 -6.99 -5.85 -6.43
C TYR A 63 -8.23 -6.64 -6.04
N VAL A 64 -8.06 -7.93 -5.75
CA VAL A 64 -9.11 -8.87 -5.37
C VAL A 64 -8.80 -9.47 -4.00
N SER A 65 -9.34 -8.83 -2.96
CA SER A 65 -9.28 -9.37 -1.60
C SER A 65 -10.51 -10.21 -1.23
N ARG A 66 -10.29 -11.25 -0.43
CA ARG A 66 -11.39 -12.10 0.12
C ARG A 66 -12.15 -11.42 1.25
N ARG A 67 -11.52 -10.48 1.96
CA ARG A 67 -12.05 -9.80 3.13
C ARG A 67 -11.86 -8.29 2.98
N ARG A 68 -12.51 -7.52 3.83
CA ARG A 68 -12.19 -6.09 3.96
C ARG A 68 -10.81 -5.99 4.63
N SER A 69 -9.95 -5.19 4.04
CA SER A 69 -8.61 -4.83 4.53
C SER A 69 -8.42 -3.32 4.51
N PRO A 70 -7.39 -2.78 5.17
CA PRO A 70 -6.99 -1.38 5.04
C PRO A 70 -6.92 -0.90 3.59
N ALA A 71 -6.27 -1.64 2.68
CA ALA A 71 -6.18 -1.23 1.27
C ALA A 71 -7.55 -1.17 0.60
N THR A 72 -8.42 -2.17 0.82
CA THR A 72 -9.78 -2.11 0.25
C THR A 72 -10.61 -0.93 0.78
N ARG A 73 -10.30 -0.42 1.97
CA ARG A 73 -10.97 0.76 2.54
C ARG A 73 -10.40 2.04 1.96
N ALA A 74 -9.07 2.16 1.90
CA ALA A 74 -8.36 3.32 1.35
C ALA A 74 -8.83 3.64 -0.07
N TYR A 75 -9.00 2.61 -0.88
CA TYR A 75 -9.45 2.74 -2.27
C TYR A 75 -10.94 2.47 -2.47
N ARG A 76 -11.75 2.28 -1.42
CA ARG A 76 -13.20 1.97 -1.52
C ARG A 76 -13.54 0.78 -2.43
N LEU A 77 -12.65 -0.21 -2.50
CA LEU A 77 -12.79 -1.37 -3.37
C LEU A 77 -13.89 -2.32 -2.89
N ALA A 78 -14.53 -3.00 -3.83
CA ALA A 78 -15.37 -4.15 -3.49
C ALA A 78 -14.50 -5.31 -2.95
N THR A 79 -15.13 -6.36 -2.43
CA THR A 79 -14.45 -7.59 -2.01
C THR A 79 -15.08 -8.83 -2.66
N ARG A 80 -14.41 -9.98 -2.56
CA ARG A 80 -14.92 -11.28 -3.01
C ARG A 80 -15.30 -11.25 -4.50
N TRP A 81 -16.44 -11.85 -4.86
CA TRP A 81 -16.90 -12.00 -6.23
C TRP A 81 -17.14 -10.65 -6.95
N ARG A 82 -17.57 -9.60 -6.22
CA ARG A 82 -17.75 -8.26 -6.80
C ARG A 82 -16.41 -7.65 -7.19
N ALA A 83 -15.37 -7.82 -6.36
CA ALA A 83 -14.01 -7.41 -6.70
C ALA A 83 -13.49 -8.15 -7.94
N ALA A 84 -13.69 -9.47 -8.01
CA ALA A 84 -13.25 -10.26 -9.16
C ALA A 84 -13.91 -9.83 -10.48
N ARG A 85 -15.21 -9.49 -10.47
CA ARG A 85 -15.89 -8.97 -11.67
C ARG A 85 -15.35 -7.60 -12.09
N ARG A 86 -15.14 -6.70 -11.13
CA ARG A 86 -14.56 -5.36 -11.36
C ARG A 86 -13.12 -5.44 -11.84
N ALA A 87 -12.31 -6.34 -11.28
CA ALA A 87 -10.94 -6.54 -11.73
C ALA A 87 -10.83 -6.88 -13.22
N ARG A 88 -11.79 -7.66 -13.74
CA ARG A 88 -11.81 -8.06 -15.14
C ARG A 88 -12.37 -6.99 -16.08
N ARG A 89 -13.40 -6.25 -15.66
CA ARG A 89 -14.19 -5.36 -16.55
C ARG A 89 -14.06 -3.88 -16.22
N GLY A 90 -13.48 -3.56 -15.07
CA GLY A 90 -13.36 -2.22 -14.56
C GLY A 90 -12.40 -1.39 -15.40
N THR A 91 -12.53 -0.09 -15.23
CA THR A 91 -11.70 0.94 -15.86
C THR A 91 -10.56 1.32 -14.93
N ALA A 92 -9.38 1.57 -15.49
CA ALA A 92 -8.24 2.04 -14.73
C ALA A 92 -8.31 3.55 -14.49
N GLN A 93 -7.97 3.96 -13.27
CA GLN A 93 -7.84 5.37 -12.89
C GLN A 93 -6.50 5.56 -12.17
N ARG A 94 -5.79 6.63 -12.52
CA ARG A 94 -4.53 6.95 -11.87
C ARG A 94 -4.80 7.51 -10.47
N VAL A 95 -4.25 6.86 -9.46
CA VAL A 95 -4.36 7.25 -8.05
C VAL A 95 -2.98 7.43 -7.44
N PRO A 96 -2.83 8.22 -6.36
CA PRO A 96 -1.55 8.39 -5.69
C PRO A 96 -0.93 7.05 -5.29
N LEU A 97 0.37 6.93 -5.50
CA LEU A 97 1.20 5.84 -4.97
C LEU A 97 2.01 6.41 -3.81
N ILE A 98 2.02 5.73 -2.67
CA ILE A 98 2.89 6.11 -1.55
C ILE A 98 3.95 5.04 -1.36
N ARG A 99 5.16 5.47 -1.04
CA ARG A 99 6.28 4.61 -0.75
C ARG A 99 7.10 5.15 0.40
N ASP A 100 7.99 4.34 0.92
CA ASP A 100 8.99 4.78 1.88
C ASP A 100 10.33 5.13 1.23
N GLU A 101 11.30 5.53 2.06
CA GLU A 101 12.67 5.81 1.64
C GLU A 101 13.40 4.61 1.02
N THR A 102 12.98 3.38 1.34
CA THR A 102 13.54 2.13 0.78
C THR A 102 12.95 1.78 -0.60
N GLY A 103 11.98 2.58 -1.06
CA GLY A 103 11.22 2.33 -2.27
C GLY A 103 10.19 1.21 -2.15
N THR A 104 9.79 0.86 -0.93
CA THR A 104 8.71 -0.10 -0.68
C THR A 104 7.38 0.62 -0.72
N VAL A 105 6.44 0.12 -1.53
CA VAL A 105 5.08 0.69 -1.67
C VAL A 105 4.21 0.31 -0.48
N VAL A 106 3.35 1.22 -0.04
CA VAL A 106 2.31 0.96 0.97
C VAL A 106 0.94 1.18 0.35
N VAL A 107 0.00 0.24 0.55
CA VAL A 107 -1.33 0.29 -0.08
C VAL A 107 -2.49 0.31 0.90
N GLY A 108 -2.28 -0.14 2.13
CA GLY A 108 -3.29 -0.19 3.17
C GLY A 108 -2.95 0.69 4.35
N SER A 109 -1.85 0.38 5.04
CA SER A 109 -1.39 1.17 6.18
C SER A 109 0.06 0.87 6.51
N ALA A 110 0.79 1.89 6.92
CA ALA A 110 2.03 1.75 7.65
C ALA A 110 1.89 2.21 9.09
N GLU A 111 2.73 1.68 9.97
CA GLU A 111 2.75 2.02 11.39
C GLU A 111 4.18 2.25 11.86
N TRP A 112 4.36 3.31 12.65
CA TRP A 112 5.53 3.48 13.49
C TRP A 112 5.15 3.07 14.91
N ARG A 113 5.80 2.02 15.41
CA ARG A 113 5.62 1.50 16.77
C ARG A 113 6.93 1.60 17.55
N PRO A 114 6.88 1.62 18.89
CA PRO A 114 8.08 1.52 19.71
C PRO A 114 8.89 0.29 19.29
N ALA A 115 10.21 0.46 19.10
CA ALA A 115 11.10 -0.68 18.90
C ALA A 115 11.19 -1.54 20.16
N ASP A 116 11.35 -0.85 21.30
CA ASP A 116 11.41 -1.42 22.64
C ASP A 116 10.48 -0.65 23.58
N GLY A 117 10.03 -1.29 24.66
CA GLY A 117 9.19 -0.65 25.67
C GLY A 117 7.74 -0.39 25.24
N ARG A 118 7.14 0.69 25.77
CA ARG A 118 5.70 0.99 25.61
C ARG A 118 5.40 2.24 24.78
N VAL A 119 6.38 3.12 24.59
CA VAL A 119 6.20 4.42 23.94
C VAL A 119 7.25 4.66 22.85
N LEU A 120 6.84 5.34 21.79
CA LEU A 120 7.66 5.82 20.71
C LEU A 120 8.04 7.27 21.07
N HIS A 121 9.31 7.48 21.37
CA HIS A 121 9.86 8.81 21.64
C HIS A 121 10.45 9.42 20.37
N GLY A 122 10.09 10.66 20.06
CA GLY A 122 10.66 11.40 18.94
C GLY A 122 9.76 12.51 18.43
N GLU A 123 9.95 12.86 17.16
CA GLU A 123 9.18 13.89 16.47
C GLU A 123 8.71 13.36 15.13
N ALA A 124 7.45 13.63 14.79
CA ALA A 124 6.96 13.41 13.45
C ALA A 124 6.17 14.59 12.90
N VAL A 125 6.32 14.79 11.60
CA VAL A 125 5.62 15.82 10.84
C VAL A 125 4.92 15.20 9.63
N VAL A 126 3.83 15.84 9.19
CA VAL A 126 3.19 15.59 7.90
C VAL A 126 3.24 16.89 7.11
N ASP A 127 4.02 16.90 6.03
CA ASP A 127 4.46 18.12 5.35
C ASP A 127 5.00 19.16 6.37
N ASP A 128 4.30 20.28 6.58
CA ASP A 128 4.64 21.35 7.53
C ASP A 128 3.92 21.26 8.88
N THR A 129 3.06 20.26 9.06
CA THR A 129 2.25 20.08 10.27
C THR A 129 2.91 19.10 11.24
N VAL A 130 3.25 19.57 12.44
CA VAL A 130 3.71 18.70 13.53
C VAL A 130 2.60 17.73 13.93
N LEU A 131 2.89 16.44 13.83
CA LEU A 131 1.99 15.36 14.21
C LEU A 131 2.14 15.02 15.70
N PHE A 132 3.40 14.97 16.17
CA PHE A 132 3.75 14.93 17.59
C PHE A 132 5.23 15.31 17.78
N ASP A 133 5.54 15.73 19.01
CA ASP A 133 6.89 15.89 19.54
C ASP A 133 6.86 15.34 20.99
N GLY A 134 7.69 14.35 21.29
CA GLY A 134 7.72 13.62 22.57
C GLY A 134 7.25 12.17 22.48
N ASP A 135 6.49 11.72 23.47
CA ASP A 135 6.12 10.31 23.64
C ASP A 135 4.71 10.00 23.13
N VAL A 136 4.59 9.00 22.24
CA VAL A 136 3.31 8.50 21.74
C VAL A 136 3.26 6.98 21.73
N ALA A 137 2.06 6.39 21.79
CA ALA A 137 1.94 4.93 21.76
C ALA A 137 2.30 4.33 20.37
N ALA A 138 1.84 4.98 19.30
CA ALA A 138 2.12 4.62 17.92
C ALA A 138 1.58 5.68 16.96
N VAL A 139 2.15 5.72 15.76
CA VAL A 139 1.60 6.48 14.62
C VAL A 139 1.13 5.52 13.54
N ARG A 140 0.01 5.85 12.92
CA ARG A 140 -0.46 5.18 11.70
C ARG A 140 -0.43 6.15 10.54
N VAL A 141 0.09 5.69 9.41
CA VAL A 141 0.07 6.35 8.10
C VAL A 141 -0.77 5.52 7.13
N GLU A 142 -1.68 6.13 6.40
CA GLU A 142 -2.53 5.46 5.40
C GLU A 142 -2.45 6.19 4.05
N PRO A 143 -2.38 5.45 2.91
CA PRO A 143 -2.57 6.06 1.60
C PRO A 143 -4.00 6.61 1.45
N THR A 144 -4.15 7.62 0.60
CA THR A 144 -5.44 8.14 0.16
C THR A 144 -5.55 8.05 -1.37
N ALA A 145 -6.72 7.66 -1.87
CA ALA A 145 -6.98 7.63 -3.31
C ALA A 145 -7.01 9.04 -3.95
N ALA A 146 -7.15 10.08 -3.14
CA ALA A 146 -7.09 11.48 -3.56
C ALA A 146 -5.78 12.14 -3.11
N LEU A 147 -5.43 13.25 -3.76
CA LEU A 147 -4.37 14.14 -3.28
C LEU A 147 -4.73 14.68 -1.88
N PRO A 148 -3.76 14.90 -0.99
CA PRO A 148 -2.32 14.96 -1.24
C PRO A 148 -1.60 13.60 -1.29
N GLY A 149 -2.27 12.48 -0.98
CA GLY A 149 -1.80 11.11 -1.25
C GLY A 149 -1.61 10.25 -0.01
N LEU A 150 -1.39 10.85 1.16
CA LEU A 150 -1.39 10.15 2.43
C LEU A 150 -2.05 10.94 3.55
N ARG A 151 -2.33 10.23 4.65
CA ARG A 151 -2.72 10.80 5.94
C ARG A 151 -2.04 10.07 7.08
N ALA A 152 -1.77 10.76 8.18
CA ALA A 152 -1.22 10.16 9.39
C ALA A 152 -1.97 10.61 10.65
N ARG A 153 -1.90 9.80 11.71
CA ARG A 153 -2.43 10.14 13.05
C ARG A 153 -1.67 9.42 14.15
N VAL A 154 -1.66 10.03 15.33
CA VAL A 154 -1.27 9.37 16.59
C VAL A 154 -2.48 8.63 17.17
N GLY A 155 -2.33 7.35 17.48
CA GLY A 155 -3.39 6.55 18.12
C GLY A 155 -4.77 6.67 17.46
N ARG A 156 -5.76 7.14 18.23
CA ARG A 156 -7.13 7.41 17.75
C ARG A 156 -7.40 8.90 17.47
N GLY A 157 -6.35 9.72 17.43
CA GLY A 157 -6.43 11.15 17.19
C GLY A 157 -6.90 11.53 15.78
N ARG A 158 -6.89 12.83 15.52
CA ARG A 158 -7.27 13.42 14.22
C ARG A 158 -6.29 13.03 13.13
N TRP A 159 -6.82 12.80 11.93
CA TRP A 159 -6.00 12.62 10.73
C TRP A 159 -5.43 13.96 10.24
N VAL A 160 -4.13 13.96 9.96
CA VAL A 160 -3.44 15.01 9.22
C VAL A 160 -3.16 14.48 7.81
N THR A 161 -3.51 15.23 6.78
CA THR A 161 -3.29 14.85 5.37
C THR A 161 -2.10 15.61 4.80
N GLY A 162 -1.26 14.94 4.02
CA GLY A 162 -0.09 15.57 3.39
C GLY A 162 0.50 14.72 2.26
N ARG A 163 1.63 15.18 1.72
CA ARG A 163 2.37 14.46 0.69
C ARG A 163 3.42 13.54 1.30
N ALA A 164 3.98 13.93 2.44
CA ALA A 164 4.99 13.17 3.16
C ALA A 164 4.68 13.13 4.66
N ALA A 165 5.03 12.03 5.31
CA ALA A 165 5.08 11.87 6.75
C ALA A 165 6.51 11.46 7.13
N GLN A 166 7.16 12.21 8.01
CA GLN A 166 8.55 12.00 8.41
C GLN A 166 8.63 11.77 9.90
N LEU A 167 9.49 10.84 10.32
CA LEU A 167 9.77 10.52 11.71
C LEU A 167 11.27 10.66 11.98
N GLY A 168 11.61 11.36 13.05
CA GLY A 168 12.88 11.23 13.77
C GLY A 168 12.60 10.61 15.14
N THR A 169 13.35 9.58 15.53
CA THR A 169 13.10 8.84 16.78
C THR A 169 14.39 8.21 17.32
N THR A 170 14.38 7.85 18.60
CA THR A 170 15.42 7.03 19.21
C THR A 170 15.37 5.56 18.76
N GLY A 171 14.19 5.07 18.36
CA GLY A 171 14.01 3.74 17.79
C GLY A 171 12.55 3.38 17.53
N ALA A 172 12.22 3.05 16.28
CA ALA A 172 10.89 2.58 15.87
C ALA A 172 10.94 1.28 15.07
N THR A 173 9.97 0.41 15.29
CA THR A 173 9.62 -0.67 14.37
C THR A 173 8.65 -0.14 13.33
N VAL A 174 9.02 -0.24 12.05
CA VAL A 174 8.16 0.15 10.92
C VAL A 174 7.40 -1.09 10.44
N ILE A 175 6.07 -1.03 10.40
CA ILE A 175 5.21 -2.10 9.86
C ILE A 175 4.55 -1.58 8.59
N ARG A 176 4.67 -2.31 7.47
CA ARG A 176 4.10 -1.93 6.16
C ARG A 176 3.10 -2.99 5.74
N ASP A 177 1.83 -2.62 5.62
CA ASP A 177 0.75 -3.53 5.21
C ASP A 177 0.72 -4.84 6.01
N GLY A 178 1.06 -4.75 7.30
CA GLY A 178 1.14 -5.86 8.25
C GLY A 178 2.50 -6.56 8.34
N VAL A 179 3.47 -6.19 7.50
CA VAL A 179 4.82 -6.78 7.47
C VAL A 179 5.80 -5.90 8.25
N PRO A 180 6.38 -6.36 9.37
CA PRO A 180 7.40 -5.62 10.10
C PRO A 180 8.71 -5.52 9.31
N ALA A 181 9.40 -4.39 9.42
CA ALA A 181 10.78 -4.25 8.97
C ALA A 181 11.70 -5.17 9.77
N ALA A 182 12.80 -5.62 9.15
CA ALA A 182 13.74 -6.51 9.80
C ALA A 182 14.47 -5.89 11.00
N ARG A 183 14.64 -4.56 11.01
CA ARG A 183 15.39 -3.85 12.04
C ARG A 183 14.68 -2.56 12.46
N PRO A 184 14.81 -2.15 13.73
CA PRO A 184 14.43 -0.83 14.18
C PRO A 184 15.15 0.27 13.39
N VAL A 185 14.49 1.43 13.27
CA VAL A 185 15.02 2.61 12.59
C VAL A 185 14.99 3.84 13.49
N ARG A 186 15.91 4.77 13.27
CA ARG A 186 15.91 6.10 13.91
C ARG A 186 15.23 7.18 13.08
N ARG A 187 15.03 6.89 11.79
CA ARG A 187 14.37 7.77 10.84
C ARG A 187 13.51 6.93 9.91
N SER A 188 12.34 7.43 9.55
CA SER A 188 11.48 6.80 8.55
C SER A 188 10.69 7.87 7.83
N THR A 189 10.41 7.70 6.54
CA THR A 189 9.65 8.65 5.75
C THR A 189 8.74 7.94 4.78
N PHE A 190 7.44 8.21 4.86
CA PHE A 190 6.48 7.84 3.83
C PHE A 190 6.16 9.05 2.98
N TYR A 191 6.11 8.89 1.66
CA TYR A 191 5.80 9.99 0.76
C TYR A 191 5.07 9.51 -0.49
N ARG A 192 4.27 10.41 -1.05
CA ARG A 192 3.66 10.25 -2.36
C ARG A 192 4.76 10.26 -3.41
N HIS A 193 4.83 9.19 -4.19
CA HIS A 193 5.68 9.15 -5.37
C HIS A 193 5.19 10.14 -6.44
N THR A 194 6.09 10.59 -7.31
CA THR A 194 5.79 11.56 -8.37
C THR A 194 4.75 11.03 -9.34
N GLU A 195 4.84 9.74 -9.68
CA GLU A 195 3.86 9.04 -10.50
C GLU A 195 2.90 8.20 -9.63
N GLY A 196 1.60 8.32 -9.91
CA GLY A 196 0.57 7.45 -9.33
C GLY A 196 0.47 6.10 -10.05
N TRP A 197 -0.26 5.13 -9.51
CA TRP A 197 -0.50 3.84 -10.18
C TRP A 197 -1.91 3.77 -10.78
N LEU A 198 -2.08 2.94 -11.81
CA LEU A 198 -3.37 2.73 -12.46
C LEU A 198 -4.20 1.68 -11.72
N LEU A 199 -5.12 2.12 -10.87
CA LEU A 199 -6.03 1.26 -10.13
C LEU A 199 -7.29 0.94 -10.95
N VAL A 200 -7.63 -0.34 -11.08
CA VAL A 200 -8.87 -0.82 -11.73
C VAL A 200 -10.02 -0.96 -10.72
N GLN A 201 -11.18 -0.34 -10.99
CA GLN A 201 -12.36 -0.36 -10.10
C GLN A 201 -13.71 -0.66 -10.77
#